data_AF-A0A7X7FKH1-F1
#
_entry.id   AF-A0A7X7FKH1-F1
#
_cell.length_a   1.000
_cell.length_b   1.000
_cell.length_c   1.000
_cell.angle_alpha   90.00
_cell.angle_beta   90.00
_cell.angle_gamma   90.00
#
_symmetry.space_group_name_H-M   'P 1'
#
loop_
_entity.id
_entity.type
_entity.pdbx_description
1 polymer ?
#
loop_
_entity_poly.entity_id
_entity_poly.type
_entity_poly.pdbx_seq_one_letter_code
_entity_poly.pdbx_strand_id
1 'polypeptide(L)'
;MYQATLALYPTRVEDRFGNWVTYTYSNTAVSSVKLDRIESSDGRVITLGYTNGELTTVSAHGRTWSYIYAGPPGSGVGTNLPNQLVEVRLPDGTNWRYAGESHPFQAPPVMRPCDDLSWTQVVNPDATTVGDTDFTGFTVDSPSGARAVFRVGTAMLGRSAVTDGCYSPGVQSPGSIPNRVPRRFLGAYRRVLTGKKVTGPGLAPAIWKYAYQSNIGFAPMANGTVRTRILGPDGVLDTYTFGNTYGVDEGLLLSHTRGSGAQAQIVTHTYATGNPAPDFPKIIGYHPDARDRTPAAFLRPKLSTTTVVQGTRFVWSVERGCVVANAPCLDLFGRPTRVRRASSAAP
;
A
#
# COMPACT_ATOMS: atom_id res chain seq x y z
N MET A 1 -15.03 24.69 -1.09
CA MET A 1 -15.59 23.33 -1.07
C MET A 1 -15.20 22.73 0.28
N TYR A 2 -16.13 22.63 1.22
CA TYR A 2 -15.85 22.04 2.54
C TYR A 2 -15.88 20.52 2.40
N GLN A 3 -14.73 19.86 2.58
CA GLN A 3 -14.70 18.40 2.74
C GLN A 3 -15.28 18.07 4.11
N ALA A 4 -16.51 17.57 4.15
CA ALA A 4 -17.02 16.89 5.34
C ALA A 4 -16.28 15.55 5.44
N THR A 5 -15.35 15.45 6.39
CA THR A 5 -14.70 14.17 6.70
C THR A 5 -15.59 13.42 7.68
N LEU A 6 -16.22 12.34 7.22
CA LEU A 6 -16.94 11.40 8.07
C LEU A 6 -15.93 10.35 8.54
N ALA A 7 -15.75 10.24 9.86
CA ALA A 7 -14.92 9.21 10.47
C ALA A 7 -15.80 8.28 11.31
N LEU A 8 -15.64 6.97 11.14
CA LEU A 8 -16.28 5.94 11.95
C LEU A 8 -15.23 5.35 12.90
N TYR A 9 -15.50 5.40 14.20
CA TYR A 9 -14.64 4.84 15.24
C TYR A 9 -15.28 3.58 15.81
N PRO A 10 -14.60 2.41 15.76
CA PRO A 10 -15.15 1.18 16.31
C PRO A 10 -15.20 1.27 17.83
N THR A 11 -16.35 0.99 18.44
CA THR A 11 -16.48 0.96 19.92
C THR A 11 -16.34 -0.44 20.51
N ARG A 12 -16.52 -1.48 19.67
CA ARG A 12 -16.31 -2.88 20.02
C ARG A 12 -15.90 -3.68 18.79
N VAL A 13 -14.96 -4.59 18.97
CA VAL A 13 -14.63 -5.65 18.03
C VAL A 13 -14.78 -6.97 18.76
N GLU A 14 -15.51 -7.90 18.16
CA GLU A 14 -15.77 -9.22 18.73
C GLU A 14 -15.55 -10.29 17.67
N ASP A 15 -14.85 -11.35 18.05
CA ASP A 15 -14.64 -12.50 17.20
C ASP A 15 -15.80 -13.52 17.30
N ARG A 16 -15.77 -14.53 16.43
CA ARG A 16 -16.81 -15.59 16.39
C ARG A 16 -16.86 -16.48 17.63
N PHE A 17 -15.88 -16.40 18.52
CA PHE A 17 -15.79 -17.18 19.76
C PHE A 17 -16.23 -16.37 20.98
N GLY A 18 -16.66 -15.12 20.79
CA GLY A 18 -17.11 -14.22 21.86
C GLY A 18 -15.99 -13.46 22.56
N ASN A 19 -14.73 -13.55 22.09
CA ASN A 19 -13.67 -12.69 22.61
C ASN A 19 -13.89 -11.29 22.08
N TRP A 20 -13.82 -10.28 22.96
CA TRP A 20 -14.07 -8.90 22.58
C TRP A 20 -13.00 -7.94 23.08
N VAL A 21 -12.91 -6.82 22.37
CA VAL A 21 -12.19 -5.63 22.77
C VAL A 21 -13.11 -4.43 22.60
N THR A 22 -13.23 -3.60 23.63
CA THR A 22 -13.95 -2.32 23.61
C THR A 22 -12.97 -1.16 23.56
N TYR A 23 -13.43 -0.06 22.97
CA TYR A 23 -12.65 1.15 22.76
C TYR A 23 -13.41 2.34 23.33
N THR A 24 -12.77 3.10 24.21
CA THR A 24 -13.32 4.33 24.78
C THR A 24 -12.61 5.53 24.17
N TYR A 25 -13.38 6.49 23.67
CA TYR A 25 -12.86 7.68 23.03
C TYR A 25 -13.30 8.94 23.78
N SER A 26 -12.41 9.92 23.85
CA SER A 26 -12.75 11.30 24.16
C SER A 26 -13.16 12.01 22.88
N ASN A 27 -14.32 12.64 22.91
CA ASN A 27 -14.88 13.37 21.78
C ASN A 27 -15.50 14.67 22.29
N THR A 28 -14.90 15.80 21.92
CA THR A 28 -15.43 17.13 22.28
C THR A 28 -15.59 17.98 21.02
N ALA A 29 -16.50 18.95 21.06
CA ALA A 29 -16.80 19.79 19.89
C ALA A 29 -15.60 20.62 19.38
N VAL A 30 -14.56 20.79 20.20
CA VAL A 30 -13.43 21.69 19.95
C VAL A 30 -12.08 20.97 19.86
N SER A 31 -12.06 19.63 19.88
CA SER A 31 -10.82 18.87 19.75
C SER A 31 -11.00 17.61 18.92
N SER A 32 -9.90 17.12 18.34
CA SER A 32 -9.90 15.85 17.62
C SER A 32 -10.28 14.70 18.55
N VAL A 33 -11.03 13.72 18.01
CA VAL A 33 -11.35 12.48 18.71
C VAL A 33 -10.06 11.74 19.06
N LYS A 34 -9.95 11.26 20.30
CA LYS A 34 -8.79 10.49 20.79
C LYS A 34 -9.25 9.19 21.43
N LEU A 35 -8.44 8.14 21.30
CA LEU A 35 -8.68 6.85 21.94
C LEU A 35 -8.07 6.89 23.33
N ASP A 36 -8.87 6.79 24.37
CA ASP A 36 -8.39 6.89 25.75
C ASP A 36 -8.10 5.51 26.36
N ARG A 37 -8.88 4.49 25.97
CA ARG A 37 -8.83 3.17 26.59
C ARG A 37 -9.18 2.05 25.63
N ILE A 38 -8.48 0.93 25.78
CA ILE A 38 -8.77 -0.35 25.14
C ILE A 38 -8.92 -1.39 26.26
N GLU A 39 -10.03 -2.12 26.27
CA GLU A 39 -10.32 -3.13 27.29
C GLU A 39 -10.77 -4.42 26.64
N SER A 40 -10.30 -5.57 27.14
CA SER A 40 -10.61 -6.89 26.58
C SER A 40 -11.48 -7.72 27.51
N SER A 41 -12.17 -8.72 26.94
CA SER A 41 -12.99 -9.71 27.65
C SER A 41 -12.25 -10.50 28.73
N ASP A 42 -10.91 -10.51 28.70
CA ASP A 42 -10.05 -11.14 29.72
C ASP A 42 -9.60 -10.18 30.84
N GLY A 43 -10.15 -8.96 30.89
CA GLY A 43 -9.87 -7.96 31.92
C GLY A 43 -8.58 -7.16 31.70
N ARG A 44 -7.82 -7.41 30.62
CA ARG A 44 -6.64 -6.61 30.29
C ARG A 44 -7.04 -5.23 29.77
N VAL A 45 -6.25 -4.22 30.16
CA VAL A 45 -6.53 -2.82 29.87
C VAL A 45 -5.27 -2.13 29.35
N ILE A 46 -5.46 -1.31 28.31
CA ILE A 46 -4.48 -0.34 27.81
C ILE A 46 -5.11 1.05 27.97
N THR A 47 -4.39 1.97 28.59
CA THR A 47 -4.78 3.39 28.74
C THR A 47 -3.81 4.27 27.99
N LEU A 48 -4.33 5.28 27.30
CA LEU A 48 -3.57 6.21 26.48
C LEU A 48 -3.65 7.62 27.10
N GLY A 49 -2.52 8.31 27.19
CA GLY A 49 -2.41 9.66 27.72
C GLY A 49 -1.85 10.61 26.67
N TYR A 50 -2.42 11.82 26.63
CA TYR A 50 -2.12 12.81 25.60
C TYR A 50 -1.68 14.13 26.22
N THR A 51 -0.83 14.87 25.51
CA THR A 51 -0.46 16.25 25.82
C THR A 51 -0.52 17.07 24.56
N ASN A 52 -1.23 18.22 24.57
CA ASN A 52 -1.42 19.08 23.40
C ASN A 52 -1.95 18.38 22.13
N GLY A 53 -2.67 17.26 22.28
CA GLY A 53 -3.18 16.48 21.16
C GLY A 53 -2.31 15.32 20.73
N GLU A 54 -1.07 15.24 21.21
CA GLU A 54 -0.11 14.18 20.89
C GLU A 54 -0.17 13.07 21.93
N LEU A 55 -0.06 11.81 21.48
CA LEU A 55 -0.01 10.64 22.37
C LEU A 55 1.34 10.65 23.09
N THR A 56 1.38 10.91 24.40
CA THR A 56 2.63 10.98 25.15
C THR A 56 2.88 9.76 26.02
N THR A 57 1.83 9.04 26.40
CA THR A 57 1.96 7.82 27.20
C THR A 57 0.99 6.74 26.77
N VAL A 58 1.43 5.49 26.85
CA VAL A 58 0.57 4.31 26.83
C VAL A 58 0.91 3.50 28.07
N SER A 59 -0.08 3.06 28.82
CA SER A 59 0.13 2.19 29.99
C SER A 59 -0.70 0.91 29.88
N ALA A 60 -0.07 -0.21 30.20
CA ALA A 60 -0.71 -1.53 30.22
C ALA A 60 0.02 -2.41 31.23
N HIS A 61 -0.73 -3.14 32.06
CA HIS A 61 -0.16 -4.08 33.04
C HIS A 61 0.93 -3.49 33.95
N GLY A 62 0.72 -2.28 34.48
CA GLY A 62 1.69 -1.59 35.34
C GLY A 62 2.98 -1.15 34.64
N ARG A 63 3.04 -1.25 33.31
CA ARG A 63 4.14 -0.79 32.48
C ARG A 63 3.70 0.44 31.69
N THR A 64 4.63 1.36 31.47
CA THR A 64 4.37 2.60 30.73
C THR A 64 5.40 2.79 29.63
N TRP A 65 4.90 3.10 28.43
CA TRP A 65 5.67 3.55 27.29
C TRP A 65 5.49 5.06 27.16
N SER A 66 6.58 5.79 26.95
CA SER A 66 6.55 7.24 26.74
C SER A 66 6.95 7.58 25.31
N TYR A 67 6.23 8.51 24.70
CA TYR A 67 6.42 8.94 23.32
C TYR A 67 6.85 10.40 23.35
N ILE A 68 8.01 10.68 22.75
CA ILE A 68 8.63 12.00 22.79
C ILE A 68 8.69 12.55 21.37
N TYR A 69 8.21 13.78 21.21
CA TYR A 69 8.13 14.48 19.96
C TYR A 69 9.07 15.70 19.96
N ALA A 70 9.56 16.07 18.78
CA ALA A 70 10.33 17.28 18.57
C ALA A 70 9.87 18.00 17.30
N GLY A 71 10.01 19.33 17.27
CA GLY A 71 9.78 20.12 16.06
C GLY A 71 10.77 19.72 14.96
N PRO A 72 10.36 19.68 13.69
CA PRO A 72 11.26 19.34 12.60
C PRO A 72 12.39 20.38 12.47
N PRO A 73 13.58 19.99 11.97
CA PRO A 73 14.65 20.94 11.69
C PRO A 73 14.16 22.08 10.79
N GLY A 74 14.40 23.33 11.18
CA GLY A 74 13.94 24.51 10.43
C GLY A 74 12.52 24.97 10.75
N SER A 75 11.87 24.40 11.78
CA SER A 75 10.64 24.97 12.34
C SER A 75 10.92 26.31 13.04
N GLY A 76 11.03 27.38 12.26
CA GLY A 76 11.14 28.75 12.76
C GLY A 76 9.77 29.35 13.09
N VAL A 77 9.78 30.52 13.72
CA VAL A 77 8.57 31.32 13.99
C VAL A 77 7.81 31.53 12.68
N GLY A 78 6.54 31.09 12.63
CA GLY A 78 5.67 31.20 11.45
C GLY A 78 5.51 29.93 10.61
N THR A 79 6.18 28.82 10.96
CA THR A 79 5.97 27.52 10.31
C THR A 79 5.08 26.62 11.18
N ASN A 80 3.89 26.25 10.67
CA ASN A 80 2.97 25.32 11.34
C ASN A 80 3.26 23.87 10.93
N LEU A 81 4.50 23.40 11.17
CA LEU A 81 4.83 22.00 10.93
C LEU A 81 4.51 21.16 12.18
N PRO A 82 3.86 19.99 12.02
CA PRO A 82 3.58 19.11 13.16
C PRO A 82 4.88 18.57 13.76
N ASN A 83 4.90 18.34 15.08
CA ASN A 83 6.04 17.67 15.70
C ASN A 83 6.18 16.24 15.16
N GLN A 84 7.42 15.75 15.15
CA GLN A 84 7.77 14.40 14.73
C GLN A 84 8.11 13.56 15.95
N LEU A 85 7.67 12.30 15.96
CA LEU A 85 8.08 11.33 16.98
C LEU A 85 9.58 11.06 16.82
N VAL A 86 10.37 11.33 17.87
CA VAL A 86 11.83 11.17 17.86
C VAL A 86 12.32 10.09 18.81
N GLU A 87 11.52 9.73 19.82
CA GLU A 87 11.90 8.69 20.78
C GLU A 87 10.66 7.98 21.34
N VAL A 88 10.77 6.67 21.52
CA VAL A 88 9.83 5.86 22.33
C VAL A 88 10.61 5.20 23.44
N ARG A 89 10.35 5.61 24.69
CA ARG A 89 10.94 5.01 25.90
C ARG A 89 10.12 3.82 26.35
N LEU A 90 10.81 2.71 26.58
CA LEU A 90 10.24 1.47 27.05
C LEU A 90 10.20 1.45 28.59
N PRO A 91 9.37 0.58 29.20
CA PRO A 91 9.25 0.46 30.65
C PRO A 91 10.57 0.09 31.37
N ASP A 92 11.52 -0.51 30.66
CA ASP A 92 12.84 -0.89 31.18
C ASP A 92 13.89 0.23 31.06
N GLY A 93 13.49 1.44 30.61
CA GLY A 93 14.36 2.60 30.42
C GLY A 93 15.13 2.61 29.09
N THR A 94 15.07 1.53 28.31
CA THR A 94 15.64 1.52 26.95
C THR A 94 14.72 2.28 25.98
N ASN A 95 15.20 2.59 24.78
CA ASN A 95 14.43 3.41 23.83
C ASN A 95 14.66 3.06 22.37
N TRP A 96 13.62 3.31 21.59
CA TRP A 96 13.72 3.48 20.15
C TRP A 96 13.97 4.95 19.82
N ARG A 97 14.81 5.24 18.83
CA ARG A 97 15.05 6.61 18.35
C ARG A 97 14.80 6.73 16.86
N TYR A 98 14.30 7.88 16.45
CA TYR A 98 13.91 8.18 15.08
C TYR A 98 14.52 9.52 14.66
N ALA A 99 15.12 9.57 13.47
CA ALA A 99 15.72 10.81 12.97
C ALA A 99 15.76 10.85 11.43
N GLY A 100 15.76 12.06 10.88
CA GLY A 100 15.81 12.32 9.44
C GLY A 100 14.43 12.53 8.80
N GLU A 101 14.42 12.81 7.49
CA GLU A 101 13.20 13.04 6.74
C GLU A 101 12.58 11.70 6.29
N SER A 102 11.38 11.42 6.79
CA SER A 102 10.60 10.22 6.40
C SER A 102 9.61 10.51 5.26
N HIS A 103 9.31 11.78 5.00
CA HIS A 103 8.29 12.24 4.07
C HIS A 103 8.84 13.34 3.14
N PRO A 104 9.86 13.03 2.33
CA PRO A 104 10.38 14.01 1.38
C PRO A 104 9.24 14.56 0.50
N PHE A 105 9.35 15.83 0.15
CA PHE A 105 8.39 16.47 -0.75
C PHE A 105 8.29 15.66 -2.05
N GLN A 106 7.06 15.48 -2.53
CA GLN A 106 6.83 14.77 -3.78
C GLN A 106 7.36 15.61 -4.93
N ALA A 107 8.00 14.95 -5.90
CA ALA A 107 8.30 15.58 -7.17
C ALA A 107 7.00 16.14 -7.79
N PRO A 108 7.07 17.28 -8.51
CA PRO A 108 5.91 17.87 -9.15
C PRO A 108 5.24 16.83 -10.07
N PRO A 109 3.90 16.86 -10.19
CA PRO A 109 3.18 15.92 -11.04
C PRO A 109 3.63 16.03 -12.49
N VAL A 110 3.50 14.96 -13.26
CA VAL A 110 3.71 15.05 -14.72
C VAL A 110 2.64 15.99 -15.29
N MET A 111 3.08 17.14 -15.76
CA MET A 111 2.20 18.29 -16.04
C MET A 111 1.57 18.29 -17.43
N ARG A 112 1.82 17.30 -18.30
CA ARG A 112 1.39 17.40 -19.71
C ARG A 112 0.90 16.11 -20.41
N PRO A 113 0.34 15.09 -19.72
CA PRO A 113 -0.24 13.94 -20.44
C PRO A 113 -1.47 14.32 -21.28
N CYS A 114 -2.00 15.53 -21.10
CA CYS A 114 -3.12 16.05 -21.86
C CYS A 114 -2.76 16.92 -23.06
N ASP A 115 -1.48 17.28 -23.20
CA ASP A 115 -0.96 17.93 -24.40
C ASP A 115 -0.72 16.89 -25.50
N ASP A 116 -0.47 15.62 -25.11
CA ASP A 116 -0.28 14.49 -26.00
C ASP A 116 -1.02 13.25 -25.46
N LEU A 117 -2.18 12.92 -26.04
CA LEU A 117 -2.97 11.74 -25.64
C LEU A 117 -2.34 10.40 -26.09
N SER A 118 -1.33 10.43 -26.96
CA SER A 118 -0.53 9.25 -27.31
C SER A 118 0.57 8.97 -26.29
N TRP A 119 0.74 9.85 -25.30
CA TRP A 119 1.73 9.71 -24.25
C TRP A 119 1.53 8.39 -23.49
N THR A 120 2.52 7.52 -23.61
CA THR A 120 2.64 6.28 -22.87
C THR A 120 4.06 6.16 -22.36
N GLN A 121 4.24 5.75 -21.11
CA GLN A 121 5.58 5.54 -20.56
C GLN A 121 5.65 4.30 -19.67
N VAL A 122 6.79 3.61 -19.76
CA VAL A 122 7.34 2.84 -18.64
C VAL A 122 8.16 3.82 -17.84
N VAL A 123 7.71 4.14 -16.63
CA VAL A 123 8.35 5.14 -15.79
C VAL A 123 9.26 4.52 -14.73
N ASN A 124 10.20 5.36 -14.29
CA ASN A 124 11.24 5.13 -13.29
C ASN A 124 12.38 4.19 -13.76
N PRO A 125 13.65 4.54 -13.50
CA PRO A 125 14.77 3.65 -13.76
C PRO A 125 14.76 2.45 -12.81
N ASP A 126 15.34 1.33 -13.24
CA ASP A 126 15.56 0.18 -12.37
C ASP A 126 16.66 0.52 -11.34
N ALA A 127 16.23 0.87 -10.14
CA ALA A 127 17.12 1.28 -9.06
C ALA A 127 17.79 0.12 -8.30
N THR A 128 17.57 -1.14 -8.69
CA THR A 128 18.23 -2.29 -8.03
C THR A 128 19.73 -2.37 -8.30
N THR A 129 20.25 -1.57 -9.25
CA THR A 129 21.66 -1.53 -9.65
C THR A 129 22.49 -0.42 -8.99
N VAL A 130 21.85 0.47 -8.20
CA VAL A 130 22.55 1.56 -7.50
C VAL A 130 23.50 0.99 -6.42
N GLY A 131 24.69 1.57 -6.26
CA GLY A 131 25.71 1.13 -5.31
C GLY A 131 25.29 1.24 -3.83
N ASP A 132 25.97 0.48 -2.96
CA ASP A 132 25.61 0.36 -1.53
C ASP A 132 26.06 1.57 -0.68
N THR A 133 26.81 2.50 -1.25
CA THR A 133 27.40 3.68 -0.58
C THR A 133 26.43 4.86 -0.46
N ASP A 134 25.34 4.89 -1.22
CA ASP A 134 24.40 6.03 -1.29
C ASP A 134 23.28 5.97 -0.22
N PHE A 135 23.51 5.24 0.86
CA PHE A 135 22.50 4.96 1.89
C PHE A 135 22.46 6.05 2.98
N THR A 136 21.80 7.16 2.68
CA THR A 136 21.33 8.14 3.66
C THR A 136 19.80 8.18 3.67
N GLY A 137 19.19 8.56 4.79
CA GLY A 137 17.74 8.64 4.89
C GLY A 137 17.23 8.65 6.32
N PHE A 138 15.96 8.26 6.50
CA PHE A 138 15.32 8.14 7.80
C PHE A 138 15.93 6.99 8.59
N THR A 139 16.21 7.22 9.87
CA THR A 139 16.91 6.26 10.74
C THR A 139 16.02 5.83 11.88
N VAL A 140 16.13 4.55 12.23
CA VAL A 140 15.46 3.93 13.37
C VAL A 140 16.52 3.18 14.15
N ASP A 141 16.83 3.65 15.35
CA ASP A 141 17.73 2.99 16.28
C ASP A 141 16.91 2.20 17.31
N SER A 142 17.25 0.93 17.49
CA SER A 142 16.59 0.04 18.44
C SER A 142 17.29 0.02 19.80
N PRO A 143 16.58 -0.35 20.87
CA PRO A 143 17.16 -0.61 22.19
C PRO A 143 18.36 -1.56 22.19
N SER A 144 18.35 -2.55 21.28
CA SER A 144 19.39 -3.57 21.17
C SER A 144 20.67 -3.10 20.47
N GLY A 145 20.71 -1.85 19.99
CA GLY A 145 21.84 -1.31 19.22
C GLY A 145 21.78 -1.60 17.72
N ALA A 146 20.78 -2.35 17.23
CA ALA A 146 20.51 -2.44 15.80
C ALA A 146 19.97 -1.11 15.27
N ARG A 147 20.43 -0.71 14.09
CA ARG A 147 20.06 0.50 13.37
C ARG A 147 19.54 0.16 11.98
N ALA A 148 18.36 0.68 11.66
CA ALA A 148 17.80 0.65 10.32
C ALA A 148 17.90 2.03 9.66
N VAL A 149 18.31 2.07 8.40
CA VAL A 149 18.31 3.28 7.55
C VAL A 149 17.38 3.03 6.38
N PHE A 150 16.41 3.92 6.17
CA PHE A 150 15.39 3.86 5.13
C PHE A 150 15.58 5.03 4.16
N ARG A 151 15.81 4.72 2.89
CA ARG A 151 15.86 5.73 1.83
C ARG A 151 14.48 5.88 1.21
N VAL A 152 13.81 6.99 1.51
CA VAL A 152 12.51 7.32 0.91
C VAL A 152 12.76 8.19 -0.32
N GLY A 153 12.22 7.77 -1.46
CA GLY A 153 12.27 8.51 -2.71
C GLY A 153 10.88 8.69 -3.29
N THR A 154 10.83 9.04 -4.57
CA THR A 154 9.57 9.13 -5.31
C THR A 154 9.61 8.24 -6.53
N ALA A 155 8.51 7.54 -6.79
CA ALA A 155 8.28 6.83 -8.05
C ALA A 155 6.92 7.24 -8.60
N MET A 156 6.85 7.41 -9.91
CA MET A 156 5.56 7.62 -10.55
C MET A 156 4.84 6.29 -10.69
N LEU A 157 3.62 6.24 -10.16
CA LEU A 157 2.73 5.09 -10.22
C LEU A 157 1.40 5.55 -10.78
N GLY A 158 0.82 4.74 -11.65
CA GLY A 158 -0.40 5.12 -12.34
C GLY A 158 -1.08 3.92 -13.00
N ARG A 159 -2.00 4.26 -13.90
CA ARG A 159 -2.88 3.34 -14.58
C ARG A 159 -2.56 3.29 -16.07
N SER A 160 -2.78 2.13 -16.66
CA SER A 160 -2.75 1.92 -18.11
C SER A 160 -4.15 1.88 -18.69
N ALA A 161 -4.26 2.12 -20.00
CA ALA A 161 -5.50 2.05 -20.76
C ALA A 161 -6.65 2.90 -20.16
N VAL A 162 -6.32 4.05 -19.57
CA VAL A 162 -7.32 4.94 -18.97
C VAL A 162 -8.24 5.48 -20.06
N THR A 163 -9.55 5.31 -19.90
CA THR A 163 -10.56 5.86 -20.81
C THR A 163 -10.92 7.30 -20.43
N ASP A 164 -11.63 8.00 -21.32
CA ASP A 164 -12.14 9.38 -21.14
C ASP A 164 -11.14 10.54 -21.21
N GLY A 165 -9.88 10.30 -21.59
CA GLY A 165 -8.93 11.35 -21.99
C GLY A 165 -8.89 12.58 -21.07
N CYS A 166 -8.82 13.77 -21.68
CA CYS A 166 -8.63 15.04 -20.97
C CYS A 166 -9.79 16.02 -21.13
N TYR A 167 -9.92 16.92 -20.17
CA TYR A 167 -10.88 18.03 -20.23
C TYR A 167 -10.27 19.33 -19.75
N SER A 168 -10.85 20.46 -20.17
CA SER A 168 -10.50 21.78 -19.67
C SER A 168 -11.48 22.18 -18.55
N PRO A 169 -11.03 22.37 -17.31
CA PRO A 169 -11.88 22.89 -16.25
C PRO A 169 -12.09 24.41 -16.41
N GLY A 170 -13.34 24.84 -16.56
CA GLY A 170 -13.76 26.25 -16.38
C GLY A 170 -13.39 27.25 -17.49
N VAL A 171 -13.69 28.52 -17.20
CA VAL A 171 -13.39 29.69 -18.05
C VAL A 171 -11.89 29.98 -17.99
N GLN A 172 -11.25 30.03 -19.15
CA GLN A 172 -9.82 30.33 -19.29
C GLN A 172 -9.63 31.82 -19.57
N SER A 173 -8.57 32.43 -19.03
CA SER A 173 -8.20 33.80 -19.39
C SER A 173 -7.84 33.86 -20.89
N PRO A 174 -8.28 34.89 -21.63
CA PRO A 174 -7.88 35.07 -23.03
C PRO A 174 -6.36 35.05 -23.18
N GLY A 175 -5.83 34.26 -24.12
CA GLY A 175 -4.39 34.11 -24.36
C GLY A 175 -3.68 33.04 -23.50
N SER A 176 -4.38 32.34 -22.60
CA SER A 176 -3.80 31.21 -21.86
C SER A 176 -3.84 29.90 -22.67
N ILE A 177 -2.81 29.07 -22.52
CA ILE A 177 -2.84 27.68 -22.99
C ILE A 177 -3.84 26.93 -22.10
N PRO A 178 -4.88 26.27 -22.65
CA PRO A 178 -5.89 25.60 -21.83
C PRO A 178 -5.23 24.57 -20.92
N ASN A 179 -5.39 24.71 -19.60
CA ASN A 179 -4.90 23.71 -18.66
C ASN A 179 -5.79 22.45 -18.77
N ARG A 180 -5.43 21.54 -19.67
CA ARG A 180 -6.14 20.26 -19.83
C ARG A 180 -5.66 19.31 -18.75
N VAL A 181 -6.60 18.73 -18.01
CA VAL A 181 -6.31 17.73 -16.99
C VAL A 181 -6.99 16.40 -17.32
N PRO A 182 -6.41 15.25 -16.91
CA PRO A 182 -7.04 13.96 -17.10
C PRO A 182 -8.43 13.94 -16.44
N ARG A 183 -9.44 13.44 -17.15
CA ARG A 183 -10.80 13.25 -16.57
C ARG A 183 -10.83 12.17 -15.49
N ARG A 184 -9.84 11.27 -15.51
CA ARG A 184 -9.67 10.15 -14.59
C ARG A 184 -8.24 10.16 -14.10
N PHE A 185 -8.02 9.67 -12.87
CA PHE A 185 -6.66 9.59 -12.33
C PHE A 185 -5.78 8.73 -13.26
N LEU A 186 -4.74 9.35 -13.81
CA LEU A 186 -3.78 8.70 -14.71
C LEU A 186 -2.56 8.17 -13.94
N GLY A 187 -1.96 9.01 -13.11
CA GLY A 187 -0.79 8.66 -12.31
C GLY A 187 -0.26 9.85 -11.53
N ALA A 188 0.54 9.58 -10.51
CA ALA A 188 1.20 10.61 -9.72
C ALA A 188 2.49 10.06 -9.11
N TYR A 189 3.42 10.96 -8.78
CA TYR A 189 4.54 10.61 -7.92
C TYR A 189 4.05 10.22 -6.54
N ARG A 190 4.46 9.05 -6.08
CA ARG A 190 4.20 8.53 -4.74
C ARG A 190 5.53 8.43 -4.00
N ARG A 191 5.48 8.67 -2.69
CA ARG A 191 6.60 8.35 -1.80
C ARG A 191 6.75 6.83 -1.75
N VAL A 192 7.96 6.36 -2.00
CA VAL A 192 8.28 4.93 -2.02
C VAL A 192 9.58 4.67 -1.29
N LEU A 193 9.72 3.48 -0.72
CA LEU A 193 10.98 3.02 -0.16
C LEU A 193 11.89 2.63 -1.32
N THR A 194 13.09 3.17 -1.44
CA THR A 194 14.05 2.79 -2.50
C THR A 194 15.23 2.00 -1.95
N GLY A 195 15.42 2.00 -0.64
CA GLY A 195 16.45 1.22 0.03
C GLY A 195 16.14 1.05 1.52
N LYS A 196 16.53 -0.09 2.07
CA LYS A 196 16.61 -0.33 3.52
C LYS A 196 17.97 -0.96 3.84
N LYS A 197 18.63 -0.48 4.89
CA LYS A 197 19.87 -1.07 5.41
C LYS A 197 19.71 -1.32 6.90
N VAL A 198 20.08 -2.50 7.38
CA VAL A 198 20.09 -2.85 8.80
C VAL A 198 21.50 -3.28 9.21
N THR A 199 21.99 -2.70 10.28
CA THR A 199 23.31 -2.97 10.88
C THR A 199 23.21 -2.99 12.39
N GLY A 200 24.12 -3.66 13.08
CA GLY A 200 24.15 -3.64 14.55
C GLY A 200 25.11 -4.67 15.14
N PRO A 201 25.27 -4.68 16.47
CA PRO A 201 26.09 -5.67 17.16
C PRO A 201 25.66 -7.10 16.81
N GLY A 202 26.60 -7.93 16.37
CA GLY A 202 26.34 -9.33 16.01
C GLY A 202 25.54 -9.54 14.73
N LEU A 203 25.25 -8.49 13.95
CA LEU A 203 24.50 -8.59 12.69
C LEU A 203 25.42 -8.41 11.49
N ALA A 204 25.35 -9.34 10.54
CA ALA A 204 25.82 -9.07 9.19
C ALA A 204 24.97 -7.94 8.57
N PRO A 205 25.57 -6.93 7.90
CA PRO A 205 24.80 -5.88 7.24
C PRO A 205 23.79 -6.46 6.24
N ALA A 206 22.52 -6.13 6.43
CA ALA A 206 21.46 -6.55 5.53
C ALA A 206 20.94 -5.36 4.73
N ILE A 207 21.01 -5.46 3.40
CA ILE A 207 20.59 -4.40 2.48
C ILE A 207 19.44 -4.92 1.60
N TRP A 208 18.38 -4.12 1.50
CA TRP A 208 17.31 -4.30 0.54
C TRP A 208 17.30 -3.12 -0.43
N LYS A 209 17.20 -3.41 -1.73
CA LYS A 209 17.01 -2.40 -2.77
C LYS A 209 15.63 -2.57 -3.39
N TYR A 210 14.92 -1.46 -3.56
CA TYR A 210 13.56 -1.46 -4.06
C TYR A 210 13.50 -0.64 -5.35
N ALA A 211 12.86 -1.20 -6.38
CA ALA A 211 12.61 -0.51 -7.62
C ALA A 211 11.15 -0.69 -8.05
N TYR A 212 10.62 0.32 -8.73
CA TYR A 212 9.21 0.38 -9.13
C TYR A 212 9.13 0.76 -10.59
N GLN A 213 8.33 0.04 -11.37
CA GLN A 213 8.04 0.39 -12.75
C GLN A 213 6.53 0.41 -12.94
N SER A 214 6.03 1.32 -13.76
CA SER A 214 4.60 1.42 -14.05
C SER A 214 4.42 1.72 -15.52
N ASN A 215 3.52 1.00 -16.18
CA ASN A 215 2.98 1.37 -17.48
C ASN A 215 1.88 2.42 -17.27
N ILE A 216 1.99 3.60 -17.85
CA ILE A 216 1.00 4.67 -17.65
C ILE A 216 0.62 5.28 -19.00
N GLY A 217 -0.67 5.45 -19.23
CA GLY A 217 -1.19 6.06 -20.46
C GLY A 217 -2.70 5.92 -20.65
N PHE A 218 -3.23 6.71 -21.59
CA PHE A 218 -4.62 6.62 -22.02
C PHE A 218 -4.83 5.47 -23.01
N ALA A 219 -6.05 4.97 -23.10
CA ALA A 219 -6.44 4.13 -24.23
C ALA A 219 -6.22 4.90 -25.55
N PRO A 220 -5.74 4.27 -26.65
CA PRO A 220 -5.70 2.83 -26.88
C PRO A 220 -4.39 2.12 -26.45
N MET A 221 -3.63 2.66 -25.48
CA MET A 221 -2.50 1.93 -24.87
C MET A 221 -2.93 0.51 -24.47
N ALA A 222 -2.04 -0.47 -24.70
CA ALA A 222 -2.23 -1.83 -24.22
C ALA A 222 -2.36 -1.89 -22.68
N ASN A 223 -2.99 -2.96 -22.21
CA ASN A 223 -3.03 -3.29 -20.79
C ASN A 223 -1.60 -3.37 -20.23
N GLY A 224 -1.39 -2.68 -19.11
CA GLY A 224 -0.09 -2.52 -18.50
C GLY A 224 0.01 -3.25 -17.17
N THR A 225 1.18 -3.07 -16.53
CA THR A 225 1.44 -3.55 -15.19
C THR A 225 2.18 -2.51 -14.35
N VAL A 226 2.10 -2.67 -13.04
CA VAL A 226 3.04 -2.09 -12.08
C VAL A 226 3.93 -3.20 -11.55
N ARG A 227 5.25 -3.02 -11.61
CA ARG A 227 6.23 -3.95 -11.05
C ARG A 227 6.90 -3.36 -9.83
N THR A 228 7.01 -4.15 -8.77
CA THR A 228 7.85 -3.86 -7.61
C THR A 228 8.94 -4.92 -7.53
N ARG A 229 10.19 -4.49 -7.52
CA ARG A 229 11.36 -5.36 -7.41
C ARG A 229 12.05 -5.13 -6.09
N ILE A 230 12.42 -6.21 -5.42
CA ILE A 230 13.10 -6.20 -4.13
C ILE A 230 14.32 -7.10 -4.27
N LEU A 231 15.52 -6.51 -4.25
CA LEU A 231 16.74 -7.27 -4.11
C LEU A 231 17.03 -7.40 -2.61
N GLY A 232 16.98 -8.63 -2.09
CA GLY A 232 17.23 -8.93 -0.69
C GLY A 232 18.72 -9.03 -0.33
N PRO A 233 19.04 -9.09 0.97
CA PRO A 233 20.41 -9.27 1.46
C PRO A 233 20.99 -10.65 1.14
N ASP A 234 20.14 -11.63 0.83
CA ASP A 234 20.49 -12.95 0.32
C ASP A 234 20.86 -12.94 -1.18
N GLY A 235 20.85 -11.77 -1.82
CA GLY A 235 21.07 -11.61 -3.26
C GLY A 235 19.89 -12.09 -4.11
N VAL A 236 18.78 -12.51 -3.48
CA VAL A 236 17.60 -12.99 -4.20
C VAL A 236 16.75 -11.80 -4.63
N LEU A 237 16.34 -11.81 -5.91
CA LEU A 237 15.45 -10.82 -6.47
C LEU A 237 14.00 -11.32 -6.43
N ASP A 238 13.16 -10.61 -5.70
CA ASP A 238 11.71 -10.75 -5.75
C ASP A 238 11.12 -9.72 -6.73
N THR A 239 10.29 -10.16 -7.67
CA THR A 239 9.58 -9.32 -8.62
C THR A 239 8.09 -9.56 -8.50
N TYR A 240 7.37 -8.58 -7.95
CA TYR A 240 5.91 -8.56 -7.88
C TYR A 240 5.36 -7.78 -9.08
N THR A 241 4.44 -8.37 -9.81
CA THR A 241 3.75 -7.73 -10.94
C THR A 241 2.28 -7.59 -10.59
N PHE A 242 1.80 -6.36 -10.51
CA PHE A 242 0.42 -6.00 -10.26
C PHE A 242 -0.25 -5.51 -11.54
N GLY A 243 -1.53 -5.78 -11.68
CA GLY A 243 -2.37 -5.16 -12.68
C GLY A 243 -2.57 -3.68 -12.40
N ASN A 244 -2.56 -2.87 -13.44
CA ASN A 244 -2.89 -1.44 -13.36
C ASN A 244 -3.78 -0.98 -14.53
N THR A 245 -4.47 -1.92 -15.17
CA THR A 245 -5.40 -1.63 -16.26
C THR A 245 -6.67 -1.04 -15.70
N TYR A 246 -6.94 0.21 -16.10
CA TYR A 246 -8.07 1.00 -15.63
C TYR A 246 -9.40 0.22 -15.74
N GLY A 247 -10.10 0.08 -14.62
CA GLY A 247 -11.40 -0.58 -14.55
C GLY A 247 -11.37 -2.12 -14.61
N VAL A 248 -10.19 -2.74 -14.65
CA VAL A 248 -10.04 -4.20 -14.80
C VAL A 248 -9.30 -4.81 -13.60
N ASP A 249 -7.98 -4.71 -13.57
CA ASP A 249 -7.12 -5.49 -12.66
C ASP A 249 -6.29 -4.65 -11.69
N GLU A 250 -6.60 -3.35 -11.59
CA GLU A 250 -5.87 -2.41 -10.75
C GLU A 250 -5.70 -2.92 -9.32
N GLY A 251 -4.43 -3.03 -8.90
CA GLY A 251 -4.03 -3.45 -7.56
C GLY A 251 -4.06 -4.96 -7.33
N LEU A 252 -4.45 -5.78 -8.32
CA LEU A 252 -4.42 -7.23 -8.20
C LEU A 252 -3.00 -7.74 -8.48
N LEU A 253 -2.47 -8.62 -7.62
CA LEU A 253 -1.17 -9.25 -7.82
C LEU A 253 -1.28 -10.31 -8.92
N LEU A 254 -0.76 -10.06 -10.10
CA LEU A 254 -0.84 -10.98 -11.25
C LEU A 254 0.26 -12.05 -11.19
N SER A 255 1.47 -11.69 -10.77
CA SER A 255 2.55 -12.65 -10.59
C SER A 255 3.57 -12.22 -9.54
N HIS A 256 4.28 -13.21 -9.01
CA HIS A 256 5.46 -13.04 -8.15
C HIS A 256 6.54 -14.01 -8.60
N THR A 257 7.70 -13.49 -8.97
CA THR A 257 8.88 -14.28 -9.31
C THR A 257 9.94 -14.06 -8.24
N ARG A 258 10.48 -15.13 -7.67
CA ARG A 258 11.61 -15.10 -6.74
C ARG A 258 12.81 -15.81 -7.34
N GLY A 259 13.95 -15.13 -7.39
CA GLY A 259 15.19 -15.63 -7.99
C GLY A 259 15.22 -15.48 -9.51
N SER A 260 16.17 -16.18 -10.15
CA SER A 260 16.38 -16.15 -11.60
C SER A 260 16.73 -17.53 -12.15
N GLY A 261 16.61 -17.69 -13.47
CA GLY A 261 16.94 -18.94 -14.16
C GLY A 261 16.05 -20.13 -13.78
N ALA A 262 16.59 -21.35 -13.94
CA ALA A 262 15.84 -22.60 -13.77
C ALA A 262 15.39 -22.88 -12.31
N GLN A 263 15.97 -22.19 -11.33
CA GLN A 263 15.61 -22.32 -9.92
C GLN A 263 14.58 -21.27 -9.46
N ALA A 264 14.18 -20.36 -10.33
CA ALA A 264 13.22 -19.34 -9.97
C ALA A 264 11.88 -19.96 -9.57
N GLN A 265 11.32 -19.46 -8.47
CA GLN A 265 9.93 -19.73 -8.12
C GLN A 265 9.06 -18.71 -8.84
N ILE A 266 8.11 -19.16 -9.64
CA ILE A 266 7.17 -18.30 -10.37
C ILE A 266 5.76 -18.63 -9.89
N VAL A 267 5.10 -17.63 -9.32
CA VAL A 267 3.70 -17.69 -8.91
C VAL A 267 2.89 -16.79 -9.84
N THR A 268 1.82 -17.31 -10.44
CA THR A 268 0.88 -16.54 -11.25
C THR A 268 -0.54 -16.70 -10.72
N HIS A 269 -1.31 -15.63 -10.81
CA HIS A 269 -2.69 -15.57 -10.32
C HIS A 269 -3.64 -15.15 -11.43
N THR A 270 -4.87 -15.66 -11.37
CA THR A 270 -5.97 -15.16 -12.19
C THR A 270 -7.12 -14.72 -11.30
N TYR A 271 -7.88 -13.73 -11.76
CA TYR A 271 -8.96 -13.11 -10.99
C TYR A 271 -10.22 -12.98 -11.85
N ALA A 272 -11.36 -12.91 -11.20
CA ALA A 272 -12.63 -12.57 -11.84
C ALA A 272 -12.74 -11.05 -12.02
N THR A 273 -12.11 -10.48 -13.04
CA THR A 273 -12.12 -9.03 -13.35
C THR A 273 -13.19 -8.63 -14.39
N GLY A 274 -13.90 -9.60 -14.97
CA GLY A 274 -14.84 -9.44 -16.09
C GLY A 274 -16.32 -9.32 -15.72
N ASN A 275 -17.20 -9.95 -16.51
CA ASN A 275 -18.66 -9.90 -16.35
C ASN A 275 -19.14 -10.45 -14.99
N PRO A 276 -20.30 -10.00 -14.49
CA PRO A 276 -20.91 -10.55 -13.28
C PRO A 276 -21.01 -12.07 -13.39
N ALA A 277 -20.54 -12.78 -12.37
CA ALA A 277 -20.89 -14.19 -12.20
C ALA A 277 -22.20 -14.27 -11.41
N PRO A 278 -23.10 -15.21 -11.72
CA PRO A 278 -24.37 -15.34 -11.00
C PRO A 278 -24.19 -15.59 -9.49
N ASP A 279 -23.01 -16.09 -9.08
CA ASP A 279 -22.76 -16.60 -7.73
C ASP A 279 -22.23 -15.53 -6.75
N PHE A 280 -21.85 -14.33 -7.22
CA PHE A 280 -21.44 -13.23 -6.35
C PHE A 280 -21.79 -11.84 -6.93
N PRO A 281 -22.18 -10.87 -6.08
CA PRO A 281 -22.46 -9.51 -6.52
C PRO A 281 -21.16 -8.86 -7.01
N LYS A 282 -21.20 -8.27 -8.22
CA LYS A 282 -20.04 -7.58 -8.77
C LYS A 282 -19.67 -6.34 -7.95
N ILE A 283 -20.65 -5.66 -7.35
CA ILE A 283 -20.48 -4.41 -6.59
C ILE A 283 -20.96 -4.64 -5.16
N ILE A 284 -20.10 -4.38 -4.17
CA ILE A 284 -20.37 -4.58 -2.73
C ILE A 284 -20.38 -3.28 -1.92
N GLY A 285 -20.38 -2.13 -2.60
CA GLY A 285 -20.40 -0.85 -1.94
C GLY A 285 -20.57 0.33 -2.89
N TYR A 286 -20.59 1.52 -2.32
CA TYR A 286 -20.65 2.77 -3.05
C TYR A 286 -19.30 3.48 -2.98
N HIS A 287 -18.84 4.00 -4.11
CA HIS A 287 -17.69 4.91 -4.15
C HIS A 287 -18.21 6.28 -4.62
N PRO A 288 -17.89 7.38 -3.91
CA PRO A 288 -18.35 8.73 -4.27
C PRO A 288 -17.99 9.15 -5.70
N ASP A 289 -16.84 8.68 -6.18
CA ASP A 289 -16.50 8.79 -7.59
C ASP A 289 -16.90 7.52 -8.35
N ALA A 290 -18.06 7.56 -9.02
CA ALA A 290 -18.54 6.45 -9.82
C ALA A 290 -17.58 6.07 -10.98
N ARG A 291 -16.68 6.97 -11.37
CA ARG A 291 -15.68 6.73 -12.42
C ARG A 291 -14.42 6.09 -11.87
N ASP A 292 -14.14 6.10 -10.58
CA ASP A 292 -12.94 5.48 -10.01
C ASP A 292 -13.26 4.34 -9.02
N ARG A 293 -14.48 3.82 -9.11
CA ARG A 293 -15.04 2.86 -8.15
C ARG A 293 -14.53 1.43 -8.26
N THR A 294 -13.97 0.99 -9.39
CA THR A 294 -13.70 -0.44 -9.62
C THR A 294 -12.82 -1.04 -8.50
N PRO A 295 -11.67 -0.45 -8.13
CA PRO A 295 -10.83 -1.06 -7.11
C PRO A 295 -11.45 -1.06 -5.71
N ALA A 296 -12.33 -0.09 -5.43
CA ALA A 296 -12.90 0.15 -4.11
C ALA A 296 -14.24 -0.59 -3.87
N ALA A 297 -15.03 -0.79 -4.93
CA ALA A 297 -16.41 -1.26 -4.81
C ALA A 297 -16.66 -2.61 -5.48
N PHE A 298 -15.73 -3.12 -6.30
CA PHE A 298 -15.96 -4.36 -7.06
C PHE A 298 -15.29 -5.56 -6.40
N LEU A 299 -16.05 -6.65 -6.22
CA LEU A 299 -15.48 -7.95 -5.87
C LEU A 299 -14.72 -8.51 -7.07
N ARG A 300 -13.44 -8.82 -6.86
CA ARG A 300 -12.53 -9.38 -7.87
C ARG A 300 -11.80 -10.60 -7.29
N PRO A 301 -12.53 -11.69 -6.98
CA PRO A 301 -11.97 -12.85 -6.28
C PRO A 301 -10.91 -13.57 -7.12
N LYS A 302 -9.94 -14.16 -6.44
CA LYS A 302 -8.88 -14.97 -7.06
C LYS A 302 -9.45 -16.31 -7.52
N LEU A 303 -9.29 -16.62 -8.80
CA LEU A 303 -9.79 -17.84 -9.44
C LEU A 303 -8.75 -18.95 -9.49
N SER A 304 -7.48 -18.62 -9.63
CA SER A 304 -6.43 -19.63 -9.64
C SER A 304 -5.08 -19.09 -9.15
N THR A 305 -4.21 -20.02 -8.79
CA THR A 305 -2.80 -19.79 -8.51
C THR A 305 -2.01 -20.94 -9.11
N THR A 306 -1.08 -20.62 -10.00
CA THR A 306 -0.08 -21.57 -10.49
C THR A 306 1.26 -21.23 -9.84
N THR A 307 1.96 -22.22 -9.29
CA THR A 307 3.32 -22.08 -8.76
C THR A 307 4.21 -23.02 -9.53
N VAL A 308 5.28 -22.51 -10.15
CA VAL A 308 6.35 -23.31 -10.74
C VAL A 308 7.59 -23.15 -9.86
N VAL A 309 8.15 -24.26 -9.41
CA VAL A 309 9.38 -24.29 -8.62
C VAL A 309 10.12 -25.60 -8.92
N GLN A 310 11.43 -25.52 -9.18
CA GLN A 310 12.29 -26.68 -9.41
C GLN A 310 11.70 -27.67 -10.44
N GLY A 311 11.21 -27.17 -11.57
CA GLY A 311 10.63 -28.01 -12.63
C GLY A 311 9.29 -28.68 -12.28
N THR A 312 8.67 -28.34 -11.16
CA THR A 312 7.35 -28.83 -10.76
C THR A 312 6.33 -27.70 -10.78
N ARG A 313 5.16 -27.96 -11.37
CA ARG A 313 4.02 -27.04 -11.45
C ARG A 313 2.94 -27.47 -10.47
N PHE A 314 2.58 -26.60 -9.55
CA PHE A 314 1.45 -26.74 -8.62
C PHE A 314 0.33 -25.80 -9.03
N VAL A 315 -0.91 -26.28 -9.01
CA VAL A 315 -2.10 -25.50 -9.35
C VAL A 315 -3.10 -25.59 -8.21
N TRP A 316 -3.59 -24.43 -7.80
CA TRP A 316 -4.82 -24.26 -7.04
C TRP A 316 -5.82 -23.49 -7.92
N SER A 317 -7.06 -23.96 -8.01
CA SER A 317 -8.10 -23.25 -8.76
C SER A 317 -9.48 -23.44 -8.16
N VAL A 318 -10.31 -22.41 -8.24
CA VAL A 318 -11.75 -22.50 -7.96
C VAL A 318 -12.39 -23.40 -9.02
N GLU A 319 -13.15 -24.40 -8.58
CA GLU A 319 -13.89 -25.27 -9.50
C GLU A 319 -15.02 -24.49 -10.20
N ARG A 320 -15.61 -25.06 -11.24
CA ARG A 320 -16.75 -24.47 -11.96
C ARG A 320 -17.95 -25.40 -11.93
N GLY A 321 -19.15 -24.84 -12.03
CA GLY A 321 -20.39 -25.61 -12.16
C GLY A 321 -21.06 -25.99 -10.84
N CYS A 322 -20.89 -25.19 -9.78
CA CYS A 322 -21.53 -25.48 -8.48
C CYS A 322 -23.02 -25.10 -8.43
N VAL A 323 -23.36 -23.89 -8.90
CA VAL A 323 -24.75 -23.40 -8.94
C VAL A 323 -25.22 -23.26 -10.37
N VAL A 324 -24.41 -22.60 -11.21
CA VAL A 324 -24.66 -22.45 -12.64
C VAL A 324 -23.54 -23.10 -13.44
N ALA A 325 -23.88 -23.74 -14.57
CA ALA A 325 -22.91 -24.32 -15.48
C ALA A 325 -21.83 -23.28 -15.86
N ASN A 326 -20.57 -23.68 -15.80
CA ASN A 326 -19.39 -22.86 -16.12
C ASN A 326 -19.12 -21.64 -15.20
N ALA A 327 -19.95 -21.38 -14.19
CA ALA A 327 -19.70 -20.34 -13.19
C ALA A 327 -18.71 -20.83 -12.11
N PRO A 328 -17.81 -19.97 -11.61
CA PRO A 328 -16.87 -20.33 -10.56
C PRO A 328 -17.58 -20.59 -9.23
N CYS A 329 -17.22 -21.67 -8.55
CA CYS A 329 -17.74 -22.08 -7.24
C CYS A 329 -17.32 -21.11 -6.13
N LEU A 330 -18.07 -20.01 -6.00
CA LEU A 330 -17.87 -18.94 -5.04
C LEU A 330 -19.16 -18.70 -4.26
N ASP A 331 -19.05 -18.16 -3.05
CA ASP A 331 -20.20 -17.63 -2.31
C ASP A 331 -20.44 -16.13 -2.60
N LEU A 332 -21.48 -15.56 -2.00
CA LEU A 332 -21.86 -14.15 -2.14
C LEU A 332 -20.76 -13.14 -1.71
N PHE A 333 -19.71 -13.59 -1.03
CA PHE A 333 -18.57 -12.75 -0.64
C PHE A 333 -17.35 -12.99 -1.54
N GLY A 334 -17.49 -13.78 -2.61
CA GLY A 334 -16.40 -14.16 -3.51
C GLY A 334 -15.43 -15.16 -2.89
N ARG A 335 -15.82 -15.90 -1.85
CA ARG A 335 -14.97 -16.92 -1.21
C ARG A 335 -15.18 -18.27 -1.90
N PRO A 336 -14.10 -19.03 -2.20
CA PRO A 336 -14.23 -20.35 -2.82
C PRO A 336 -15.02 -21.34 -1.95
N THR A 337 -16.06 -21.94 -2.53
CA THR A 337 -16.83 -23.04 -1.91
C THR A 337 -16.32 -24.41 -2.32
N ARG A 338 -15.66 -24.49 -3.49
CA ARG A 338 -15.06 -25.72 -4.01
C ARG A 338 -13.78 -25.41 -4.78
N VAL A 339 -12.72 -26.19 -4.52
CA VAL A 339 -11.38 -25.95 -5.07
C VAL A 339 -10.74 -27.24 -5.54
N ARG A 340 -10.01 -27.15 -6.65
CA ARG A 340 -9.14 -28.20 -7.18
C ARG A 340 -7.69 -27.86 -6.88
N ARG A 341 -6.93 -28.89 -6.50
CA ARG A 341 -5.46 -28.83 -6.37
C ARG A 341 -4.85 -29.90 -7.26
N ALA A 342 -3.77 -29.57 -7.96
CA ALA A 342 -3.05 -30.50 -8.82
C ALA A 342 -1.57 -30.16 -8.85
N SER A 343 -0.76 -31.15 -9.23
CA SER A 343 0.67 -30.99 -9.49
C SER A 343 1.07 -31.78 -10.73
N SER A 344 2.01 -31.25 -11.51
CA SER A 344 2.56 -31.89 -12.69
C SER A 344 4.02 -31.47 -12.88
N ALA A 345 4.76 -32.12 -13.78
CA ALA A 345 5.98 -31.53 -14.30
C ALA A 345 5.68 -30.14 -14.90
N ALA A 346 6.62 -29.21 -14.76
CA ALA A 346 6.59 -27.93 -15.46
C ALA A 346 6.89 -28.16 -16.95
N PRO A 347 6.22 -27.43 -17.87
CA PRO A 347 6.47 -27.52 -19.30
C PRO A 347 7.85 -27.02 -19.73
#